data_AF-A0A9E7HVA1-F1
#
_entry.id   AF-A0A9E7HVA1-F1
#
_cell.length_a   1.000
_cell.length_b   1.000
_cell.length_c   1.000
_cell.angle_alpha   90.00
_cell.angle_beta   90.00
_cell.angle_gamma   90.00
#
_symmetry.space_group_name_H-M   'P 1'
#
loop_
_entity.id
_entity.type
_entity.pdbx_description
1 polymer ?
#
loop_
_entity_poly.entity_id
_entity_poly.type
_entity_poly.pdbx_seq_one_letter_code
_entity_poly.pdbx_strand_id
1 'polypeptide(L)'
;MYGQGDKALRVFTRMEQMGVMPDHVAFLAIIYACSHSGLVDEGKMYFKRMEQEYKIIPSLEHYACMADLLARSGKLEEAEVFIEAMPVQPDISIWGALLSACRIFDETLIAERVCERIMAFDTENTGCHVLASNLYAAIGKWDMVGKIRKSIEAKKLKKDPGFSWIEVKNKVYVFGTGEQLVEQSEEVYKFLEVLTGLMAKEGYVPDRKFVLQDVEEDDKKHMLFTHSERLAIAFGLLNTKPGTPLLIMKNLRACGDCHTAIKYISKIVAREILIRDSNRFHLFKDGFCSCGDFW
;
A
#
# COMPACT_ATOMS: atom_id res chain seq x y z
N MET A 1 -9.26 -6.69 -2.26
CA MET A 1 -10.39 -6.31 -1.37
C MET A 1 -10.66 -4.80 -1.45
N TYR A 2 -11.89 -4.37 -1.17
CA TYR A 2 -12.34 -2.96 -1.33
C TYR A 2 -12.40 -2.15 -0.02
N GLY A 3 -11.87 -2.67 1.09
CA GLY A 3 -11.99 -2.02 2.41
C GLY A 3 -13.40 -2.12 3.02
N GLN A 4 -14.12 -3.22 2.76
CA GLN A 4 -15.51 -3.40 3.20
C GLN A 4 -15.62 -4.44 4.34
N GLY A 5 -14.86 -4.24 5.42
CA GLY A 5 -14.79 -5.14 6.57
C GLY A 5 -16.17 -5.46 7.16
N ASP A 6 -17.03 -4.45 7.36
CA ASP A 6 -18.38 -4.66 7.91
C ASP A 6 -19.26 -5.59 7.07
N LYS A 7 -19.09 -5.56 5.74
CA LYS A 7 -19.81 -6.48 4.85
C LYS A 7 -19.27 -7.90 5.01
N ALA A 8 -17.96 -8.07 5.14
CA ALA A 8 -17.35 -9.36 5.39
C ALA A 8 -17.84 -9.95 6.72
N LEU A 9 -17.91 -9.13 7.78
CA LEU A 9 -18.48 -9.50 9.09
C LEU A 9 -19.91 -10.03 8.95
N ARG A 10 -20.79 -9.28 8.28
CA ARG A 10 -22.18 -9.71 8.06
C ARG A 10 -22.30 -11.03 7.29
N VAL A 11 -21.45 -11.24 6.27
CA VAL A 11 -21.44 -12.48 5.49
C VAL A 11 -20.94 -13.65 6.33
N PHE A 12 -19.90 -13.44 7.15
CA PHE A 12 -19.38 -14.45 8.05
C PHE A 12 -20.42 -14.86 9.10
N THR A 13 -21.07 -13.90 9.76
CA THR A 13 -22.16 -14.17 10.71
C THR A 13 -23.32 -14.92 10.04
N ARG A 14 -23.67 -14.55 8.81
CA ARG A 14 -24.73 -15.26 8.06
C ARG A 14 -24.33 -16.71 7.76
N MET A 15 -23.08 -16.98 7.43
CA MET A 15 -22.56 -18.33 7.22
C MET A 15 -22.75 -19.19 8.48
N GLU A 16 -22.39 -18.64 9.65
CA GLU A 16 -22.60 -19.31 10.94
C GLU A 16 -24.10 -19.56 11.23
N GLN A 17 -24.95 -18.57 10.99
CA GLN A 17 -26.42 -18.69 11.17
C GLN A 17 -27.05 -19.74 10.26
N MET A 18 -26.46 -19.99 9.09
CA MET A 18 -26.89 -21.04 8.17
C MET A 18 -26.38 -22.44 8.56
N GLY A 19 -25.67 -22.57 9.69
CA GLY A 19 -25.08 -23.83 10.15
C GLY A 19 -23.85 -24.26 9.35
N VAL A 20 -23.29 -23.36 8.53
CA VAL A 20 -22.05 -23.64 7.80
C VAL A 20 -20.88 -23.37 8.73
N MET A 21 -20.06 -24.41 8.96
CA MET A 21 -18.90 -24.32 9.83
C MET A 21 -17.77 -23.55 9.14
N PRO A 22 -17.31 -22.40 9.68
CA PRO A 22 -16.11 -21.74 9.22
C PRO A 22 -14.89 -22.66 9.35
N ASP A 23 -14.05 -22.67 8.32
CA ASP A 23 -12.75 -23.32 8.34
C ASP A 23 -11.61 -22.29 8.46
N HIS A 24 -10.37 -22.75 8.39
CA HIS A 24 -9.19 -21.89 8.45
C HIS A 24 -9.18 -20.82 7.34
N VAL A 25 -9.72 -21.10 6.14
CA VAL A 25 -9.76 -20.11 5.05
C VAL A 25 -10.78 -19.02 5.35
N ALA A 26 -11.94 -19.39 5.88
CA ALA A 26 -12.95 -18.41 6.29
C ALA A 26 -12.43 -17.48 7.40
N PHE A 27 -11.72 -18.04 8.39
CA PHE A 27 -11.09 -17.24 9.45
C PHE A 27 -9.98 -16.34 8.92
N LEU A 28 -9.12 -16.85 8.03
CA LEU A 28 -8.12 -16.02 7.36
C LEU A 28 -8.77 -14.85 6.63
N ALA A 29 -9.85 -15.11 5.87
CA ALA A 29 -10.57 -14.09 5.13
C ALA A 29 -11.18 -13.01 6.03
N ILE A 30 -11.77 -13.39 7.18
CA ILE A 30 -12.40 -12.42 8.09
C ILE A 30 -11.39 -11.58 8.85
N ILE A 31 -10.29 -12.18 9.31
CA ILE A 31 -9.21 -11.46 9.99
C ILE A 31 -8.50 -10.52 9.01
N TYR A 32 -8.25 -10.97 7.78
CA TYR A 32 -7.71 -10.11 6.72
C TYR A 32 -8.66 -8.93 6.41
N ALA A 33 -9.97 -9.18 6.34
CA ALA A 33 -10.94 -8.11 6.13
C ALA A 33 -10.93 -7.10 7.28
N CYS A 34 -10.78 -7.55 8.52
CA CYS A 34 -10.61 -6.68 9.69
C CYS A 34 -9.32 -5.85 9.56
N SER A 35 -8.20 -6.48 9.20
CA SER A 35 -6.91 -5.81 8.96
C SER A 35 -7.01 -4.70 7.91
N HIS A 36 -7.86 -4.88 6.90
CA HIS A 36 -8.03 -3.90 5.83
C HIS A 36 -9.16 -2.88 6.09
N SER A 37 -9.73 -2.87 7.29
CA SER A 37 -10.82 -1.95 7.68
C SER A 37 -10.66 -1.39 9.10
N GLY A 38 -9.53 -1.63 9.76
CA GLY A 38 -9.25 -1.08 11.10
C GLY A 38 -10.12 -1.66 12.22
N LEU A 39 -10.73 -2.83 11.98
CA LEU A 39 -11.65 -3.49 12.92
C LEU A 39 -10.84 -4.32 13.92
N VAL A 40 -10.11 -3.64 14.81
CA VAL A 40 -9.12 -4.27 15.70
C VAL A 40 -9.77 -5.24 16.68
N ASP A 41 -10.89 -4.84 17.29
CA ASP A 41 -11.53 -5.62 18.32
C ASP A 41 -12.19 -6.87 17.72
N GLU A 42 -12.81 -6.74 16.56
CA GLU A 42 -13.35 -7.86 15.81
C GLU A 42 -12.24 -8.80 15.33
N GLY A 43 -11.14 -8.27 14.79
CA GLY A 43 -10.01 -9.11 14.36
C GLY A 43 -9.44 -9.95 15.50
N LYS A 44 -9.21 -9.33 16.68
CA LYS A 44 -8.78 -10.04 17.89
C LYS A 44 -9.80 -11.07 18.35
N MET A 45 -11.09 -10.72 18.31
CA MET A 45 -12.18 -11.63 18.65
C MET A 45 -12.16 -12.85 17.73
N TYR A 46 -12.17 -12.68 16.41
CA TYR A 46 -12.18 -13.81 15.46
C TYR A 46 -10.91 -14.66 15.54
N PHE A 47 -9.74 -14.05 15.72
CA PHE A 47 -8.49 -14.80 15.94
C PHE A 47 -8.59 -15.69 17.18
N LYS A 48 -9.08 -15.16 18.31
CA LYS A 48 -9.27 -15.93 19.54
C LYS A 48 -10.35 -17.02 19.38
N ARG A 49 -11.48 -16.72 18.72
CA ARG A 49 -12.56 -17.69 18.47
C ARG A 49 -12.06 -18.86 17.63
N MET A 50 -11.27 -18.59 16.58
CA MET A 50 -10.66 -19.62 15.74
C MET A 50 -9.91 -20.68 16.57
N GLU A 51 -9.06 -20.24 17.49
CA GLU A 51 -8.28 -21.13 18.35
C GLU A 51 -9.13 -21.79 19.45
N GLN A 52 -9.94 -21.00 20.14
CA GLN A 52 -10.58 -21.44 21.39
C GLN A 52 -11.89 -22.17 21.17
N GLU A 53 -12.72 -21.71 20.23
CA GLU A 53 -14.03 -22.27 19.94
C GLU A 53 -13.94 -23.33 18.83
N TYR A 54 -13.24 -23.00 17.73
CA TYR A 54 -13.15 -23.86 16.54
C TYR A 54 -11.96 -24.83 16.55
N LYS A 55 -11.03 -24.67 17.51
CA LYS A 55 -9.82 -25.51 17.65
C LYS A 55 -8.95 -25.52 16.39
N ILE A 56 -8.99 -24.44 15.62
CA ILE A 56 -8.18 -24.26 14.42
C ILE A 56 -6.86 -23.62 14.85
N ILE A 57 -5.74 -24.27 14.50
CA ILE A 57 -4.40 -23.76 14.77
C ILE A 57 -4.09 -22.64 13.76
N PRO A 58 -3.66 -21.44 14.20
CA PRO A 58 -3.34 -20.36 13.29
C PRO A 58 -2.13 -20.72 12.43
N SER A 59 -2.24 -20.51 11.12
CA SER A 59 -1.11 -20.55 10.21
C SER A 59 -0.34 -19.22 10.21
N LEU A 60 0.83 -19.19 9.55
CA LEU A 60 1.64 -17.98 9.41
C LEU A 60 0.83 -16.81 8.81
N GLU A 61 -0.05 -17.10 7.85
CA GLU A 61 -0.92 -16.10 7.21
C GLU A 61 -1.89 -15.46 8.20
N HIS A 62 -2.39 -16.21 9.19
CA HIS A 62 -3.27 -15.66 10.23
C HIS A 62 -2.51 -14.69 11.14
N TYR A 63 -1.29 -15.07 11.55
CA TYR A 63 -0.41 -14.19 12.31
C TYR A 63 -0.03 -12.95 11.51
N ALA A 64 0.27 -13.10 10.23
CA ALA A 64 0.56 -11.98 9.34
C ALA A 64 -0.61 -10.99 9.26
N CYS A 65 -1.85 -11.49 9.16
CA CYS A 65 -3.04 -10.63 9.15
C CYS A 65 -3.24 -9.90 10.49
N MET A 66 -2.97 -10.55 11.63
CA MET A 66 -3.08 -9.91 12.94
C MET A 66 -1.98 -8.85 13.17
N ALA A 67 -0.74 -9.16 12.79
CA ALA A 67 0.36 -8.21 12.84
C ALA A 67 0.09 -6.99 11.96
N ASP A 68 -0.40 -7.21 10.72
CA ASP A 68 -0.80 -6.15 9.79
C ASP A 68 -1.97 -5.32 10.37
N LEU A 69 -2.97 -5.95 11.00
CA LEU A 69 -4.10 -5.25 11.63
C LEU A 69 -3.63 -4.31 12.74
N LEU A 70 -2.79 -4.81 13.66
CA LEU A 70 -2.25 -4.03 14.77
C LEU A 70 -1.37 -2.88 14.24
N ALA A 71 -0.46 -3.19 13.33
CA ALA A 71 0.46 -2.22 12.74
C ALA A 71 -0.28 -1.10 12.00
N ARG A 72 -1.22 -1.42 11.10
CA ARG A 72 -2.02 -0.42 10.37
C ARG A 72 -2.89 0.44 11.26
N SER A 73 -3.31 -0.10 12.40
CA SER A 73 -4.13 0.62 13.37
C SER A 73 -3.30 1.47 14.34
N GLY A 74 -2.00 1.62 14.10
CA GLY A 74 -1.10 2.42 14.93
C GLY A 74 -0.75 1.77 16.29
N LYS A 75 -1.12 0.50 16.50
CA LYS A 75 -0.80 -0.23 17.73
C LYS A 75 0.56 -0.91 17.59
N LEU A 76 1.61 -0.11 17.36
CA LEU A 76 2.90 -0.61 16.88
C LEU A 76 3.65 -1.43 17.93
N GLU A 77 3.63 -1.01 19.20
CA GLU A 77 4.23 -1.77 20.29
C GLU A 77 3.49 -3.10 20.50
N GLU A 78 2.15 -3.06 20.42
CA GLU A 78 1.34 -4.28 20.50
C GLU A 78 1.66 -5.22 19.33
N ALA A 79 1.84 -4.67 18.12
CA ALA A 79 2.22 -5.45 16.95
C ALA A 79 3.62 -6.08 17.11
N GLU A 80 4.61 -5.33 17.60
CA GLU A 80 5.95 -5.85 17.85
C GLU A 80 5.92 -6.99 18.87
N VAL A 81 5.27 -6.78 20.02
CA VAL A 81 5.11 -7.82 21.05
C VAL A 81 4.38 -9.04 20.51
N PHE A 82 3.33 -8.85 19.70
CA PHE A 82 2.60 -9.94 19.07
C PHE A 82 3.48 -10.75 18.13
N ILE A 83 4.29 -10.09 17.29
CA ILE A 83 5.21 -10.74 16.36
C ILE A 83 6.29 -11.53 17.11
N GLU A 84 6.86 -10.95 18.17
CA GLU A 84 7.88 -11.61 18.99
C GLU A 84 7.34 -12.83 19.77
N ALA A 85 6.05 -12.81 20.13
CA ALA A 85 5.38 -13.90 20.83
C ALA A 85 4.87 -15.02 19.90
N MET A 86 5.05 -14.89 18.58
CA MET A 86 4.59 -15.91 17.64
C MET A 86 5.24 -17.28 17.92
N PRO A 87 4.46 -18.37 17.94
CA PRO A 87 5.01 -19.73 18.14
C PRO A 87 5.73 -20.26 16.89
N VAL A 88 5.64 -19.54 15.78
CA VAL A 88 6.29 -19.83 14.50
C VAL A 88 7.21 -18.67 14.14
N GLN A 89 8.32 -18.95 13.45
CA GLN A 89 9.25 -17.92 13.05
C GLN A 89 8.56 -16.90 12.13
N PRO A 90 8.51 -15.60 12.52
CA PRO A 90 7.93 -14.58 11.66
C PRO A 90 8.76 -14.44 10.40
N ASP A 91 8.10 -14.36 9.25
CA ASP A 91 8.80 -14.10 8.00
C ASP A 91 9.09 -12.61 7.82
N ILE A 92 9.86 -12.30 6.78
CA ILE A 92 10.26 -10.92 6.48
C ILE A 92 9.09 -10.03 6.05
N SER A 93 7.98 -10.62 5.60
CA SER A 93 6.79 -9.87 5.17
C SER A 93 6.05 -9.30 6.38
N ILE A 94 6.00 -10.04 7.49
CA ILE A 94 5.41 -9.62 8.77
C ILE A 94 6.18 -8.43 9.36
N TRP A 95 7.51 -8.55 9.43
CA TRP A 95 8.37 -7.43 9.85
C TRP A 95 8.28 -6.24 8.88
N GLY A 96 8.17 -6.50 7.58
CA GLY A 96 7.98 -5.47 6.57
C GLY A 96 6.66 -4.70 6.72
N ALA A 97 5.59 -5.36 7.17
CA ALA A 97 4.31 -4.71 7.47
C ALA A 97 4.43 -3.76 8.66
N LEU A 98 5.05 -4.21 9.76
CA LEU A 98 5.32 -3.36 10.92
C LEU A 98 6.23 -2.18 10.55
N LEU A 99 7.31 -2.42 9.81
CA LEU A 99 8.22 -1.37 9.33
C LEU A 99 7.50 -0.31 8.49
N SER A 100 6.61 -0.76 7.59
CA SER A 100 5.81 0.13 6.75
C SER A 100 4.88 1.02 7.59
N ALA A 101 4.30 0.47 8.67
CA ALA A 101 3.46 1.22 9.58
C ALA A 101 4.26 2.21 10.43
N CYS A 102 5.44 1.83 10.93
CA CYS A 102 6.31 2.74 11.67
C CYS A 102 6.63 4.01 10.86
N ARG A 103 6.84 3.86 9.55
CA ARG A 103 7.03 5.02 8.66
C ARG A 103 5.79 5.92 8.57
N ILE A 104 4.58 5.35 8.58
CA ILE A 104 3.32 6.11 8.48
C ILE A 104 3.07 6.89 9.78
N PHE A 105 3.35 6.26 10.92
CA PHE A 105 3.12 6.83 12.25
C PHE A 105 4.33 7.57 12.84
N ASP A 106 5.42 7.71 12.07
CA ASP A 106 6.66 8.39 12.46
C ASP A 106 7.36 7.79 13.70
N GLU A 107 7.19 6.48 13.92
CA GLU A 107 7.71 5.76 15.09
C GLU A 107 9.11 5.19 14.85
N THR A 108 10.12 6.05 14.95
CA THR A 108 11.50 5.76 14.54
C THR A 108 12.18 4.68 15.39
N LEU A 109 11.84 4.59 16.69
CA LEU A 109 12.48 3.67 17.63
C LEU A 109 12.12 2.20 17.35
N ILE A 110 10.83 1.92 17.12
CA ILE A 110 10.37 0.58 16.71
C ILE A 110 10.95 0.26 15.33
N ALA A 111 10.91 1.23 14.42
CA ALA A 111 11.38 1.07 13.06
C ALA A 111 12.87 0.67 13.00
N GLU A 112 13.72 1.24 13.86
CA GLU A 112 15.13 0.85 13.98
C GLU A 112 15.29 -0.61 14.41
N ARG A 113 14.60 -1.05 15.47
CA ARG A 113 14.63 -2.44 15.92
C ARG A 113 14.17 -3.40 14.82
N VAL A 114 13.08 -3.07 14.14
CA VAL A 114 12.55 -3.88 13.04
C VAL A 114 13.54 -3.94 11.87
N CYS A 115 14.21 -2.84 11.53
CA CYS A 115 15.27 -2.83 10.53
C CYS A 115 16.42 -3.76 10.92
N GLU A 116 16.88 -3.74 12.18
CA GLU A 116 17.92 -4.66 12.66
C GLU A 116 17.50 -6.12 12.53
N ARG A 117 16.24 -6.45 12.89
CA ARG A 117 15.68 -7.79 12.67
C ARG A 117 15.72 -8.18 11.21
N ILE A 118 15.20 -7.34 10.31
CA ILE A 118 15.17 -7.58 8.85
C ILE A 118 16.58 -7.79 8.29
N MET A 119 17.56 -6.99 8.74
CA MET A 119 18.95 -7.12 8.31
C MET A 119 19.63 -8.38 8.85
N ALA A 120 19.20 -8.89 10.01
CA ALA A 120 19.65 -10.16 10.54
C ALA A 120 19.08 -11.36 9.76
N PHE A 121 17.95 -11.20 9.07
CA PHE A 121 17.54 -12.19 8.08
C PHE A 121 18.45 -12.08 6.86
N ASP A 122 19.28 -13.10 6.62
CA ASP A 122 20.05 -13.20 5.38
C ASP A 122 19.13 -13.53 4.20
N THR A 123 18.42 -12.52 3.70
CA THR A 123 17.44 -12.71 2.63
C THR A 123 17.91 -12.12 1.32
N GLU A 124 17.37 -12.69 0.25
CA GLU A 124 17.42 -12.14 -1.10
C GLU A 124 16.19 -11.26 -1.40
N ASN A 125 15.37 -10.94 -0.39
CA ASN A 125 14.15 -10.14 -0.59
C ASN A 125 14.51 -8.65 -0.78
N THR A 126 14.56 -8.20 -2.03
CA THR A 126 14.88 -6.81 -2.37
C THR A 126 13.87 -5.81 -1.77
N GLY A 127 12.58 -6.19 -1.67
CA GLY A 127 11.52 -5.32 -1.17
C GLY A 127 11.78 -4.85 0.27
N CYS A 128 12.18 -5.76 1.14
CA CYS A 128 12.47 -5.43 2.55
C CYS A 128 13.75 -4.59 2.70
N HIS A 129 14.78 -4.85 1.89
CA HIS A 129 15.97 -4.00 1.84
C HIS A 129 15.62 -2.58 1.38
N VAL A 130 14.76 -2.43 0.38
CA VAL A 130 14.29 -1.11 -0.09
C VAL A 130 13.50 -0.41 1.00
N LEU A 131 12.59 -1.09 1.71
CA LEU A 131 11.82 -0.51 2.81
C LEU A 131 12.73 -0.07 3.97
N ALA A 132 13.71 -0.88 4.37
CA ALA A 132 14.67 -0.53 5.41
C ALA A 132 15.56 0.66 4.99
N SER A 133 16.04 0.67 3.75
CA SER A 133 16.82 1.77 3.18
C SER A 133 16.01 3.07 3.18
N ASN A 134 14.75 3.00 2.76
CA ASN A 134 13.80 4.09 2.73
C ASN A 134 13.53 4.68 4.13
N LEU A 135 13.38 3.85 5.16
CA LEU A 135 13.23 4.31 6.53
C LEU A 135 14.51 4.98 7.03
N TYR A 136 15.68 4.33 6.87
CA TYR A 136 16.93 4.91 7.32
C TYR A 136 17.22 6.25 6.65
N ALA A 137 16.84 6.42 5.38
CA ALA A 137 16.88 7.70 4.69
C ALA A 137 15.94 8.74 5.34
N ALA A 138 14.68 8.35 5.66
CA ALA A 138 13.71 9.24 6.30
C ALA A 138 14.18 9.76 7.67
N ILE A 139 14.95 8.98 8.42
CA ILE A 139 15.50 9.37 9.74
C ILE A 139 16.96 9.86 9.66
N GLY A 140 17.49 10.12 8.47
CA GLY A 140 18.83 10.69 8.26
C GLY A 140 20.02 9.76 8.54
N LYS A 141 19.80 8.45 8.71
CA LYS A 141 20.86 7.45 8.96
C LYS A 141 21.51 6.97 7.65
N TRP A 142 22.19 7.89 6.96
CA TRP A 142 22.81 7.64 5.65
C TRP A 142 23.85 6.53 5.63
N ASP A 143 24.57 6.31 6.73
CA ASP A 143 25.52 5.19 6.85
C ASP A 143 24.82 3.84 6.69
N MET A 144 23.60 3.69 7.24
CA MET A 144 22.81 2.47 7.12
C MET A 144 22.22 2.31 5.72
N VAL A 145 21.79 3.40 5.09
CA VAL A 145 21.41 3.43 3.67
C VAL A 145 22.56 2.91 2.80
N GLY A 146 23.79 3.39 3.06
CA GLY A 146 25.00 2.95 2.38
C GLY A 146 25.30 1.46 2.56
N LYS A 147 25.17 0.94 3.80
CA LYS A 147 25.32 -0.50 4.08
C LYS A 147 24.30 -1.35 3.31
N ILE A 148 23.04 -0.93 3.27
CA ILE A 148 22.00 -1.65 2.54
C ILE A 148 22.26 -1.64 1.04
N ARG A 149 22.66 -0.50 0.46
CA ARG A 149 23.02 -0.40 -0.97
C ARG A 149 24.15 -1.37 -1.33
N LYS A 150 25.21 -1.41 -0.52
CA LYS A 150 26.32 -2.38 -0.69
C LYS A 150 25.85 -3.83 -0.60
N SER A 151 24.91 -4.14 0.30
CA SER A 151 24.34 -5.48 0.42
C SER A 151 23.52 -5.88 -0.82
N ILE A 152 22.67 -4.98 -1.33
CA ILE A 152 21.90 -5.16 -2.57
C ILE A 152 22.84 -5.43 -3.75
N GLU A 153 23.90 -4.63 -3.89
CA GLU A 153 24.90 -4.80 -4.96
C GLU A 153 25.67 -6.12 -4.84
N ALA A 154 26.16 -6.46 -3.65
CA ALA A 154 26.92 -7.68 -3.40
C ALA A 154 26.09 -8.95 -3.71
N LYS A 155 24.81 -8.93 -3.36
CA LYS A 155 23.85 -10.00 -3.62
C LYS A 155 23.25 -9.95 -5.04
N LYS A 156 23.62 -8.96 -5.85
CA LYS A 156 23.07 -8.72 -7.21
C LYS A 156 21.54 -8.67 -7.24
N LEU A 157 20.94 -8.15 -6.17
CA LEU A 157 19.50 -8.05 -6.05
C LEU A 157 18.97 -7.00 -7.03
N LYS A 158 17.97 -7.38 -7.83
CA LYS A 158 17.29 -6.46 -8.74
C LYS A 158 16.11 -5.83 -8.02
N LYS A 159 16.00 -4.50 -8.14
CA LYS A 159 14.83 -3.74 -7.70
C LYS A 159 13.81 -3.72 -8.83
N ASP A 160 12.59 -4.18 -8.54
CA ASP A 160 11.48 -4.03 -9.48
C ASP A 160 11.13 -2.54 -9.63
N PRO A 161 11.11 -2.00 -10.86
CA PRO A 161 10.66 -0.63 -11.07
C PRO A 161 9.17 -0.51 -10.80
N GLY A 162 8.74 0.62 -10.26
CA GLY A 162 7.33 0.93 -10.09
C GLY A 162 6.72 1.34 -11.42
N PHE A 163 5.64 0.67 -11.84
CA PHE A 163 4.88 1.03 -13.03
C PHE A 163 3.38 0.89 -12.80
N SER A 164 2.62 1.62 -13.60
CA SER A 164 1.16 1.57 -13.65
C SER A 164 0.73 1.34 -15.09
N TRP A 165 -0.42 0.69 -15.28
CA TRP A 165 -0.96 0.47 -16.62
C TRP A 165 -2.47 0.64 -16.67
N ILE A 166 -2.95 0.97 -17.86
CA ILE A 166 -4.36 1.15 -18.18
C ILE A 166 -4.66 0.50 -19.53
N GLU A 167 -5.85 -0.07 -19.66
CA GLU A 167 -6.35 -0.59 -20.92
C GLU A 167 -7.33 0.42 -21.54
N VAL A 168 -7.09 0.82 -22.78
CA VAL A 168 -7.97 1.71 -23.55
C VAL A 168 -8.14 1.12 -24.94
N LYS A 169 -9.39 0.90 -25.37
CA LYS A 169 -9.73 0.35 -26.70
C LYS A 169 -8.96 -0.95 -27.01
N ASN A 170 -8.92 -1.89 -26.05
CA ASN A 170 -8.21 -3.17 -26.13
C ASN A 170 -6.69 -3.07 -26.31
N LYS A 171 -6.08 -1.93 -25.99
CA LYS A 171 -4.64 -1.75 -25.97
C LYS A 171 -4.19 -1.38 -24.55
N VAL A 172 -3.14 -2.06 -24.09
CA VAL A 172 -2.52 -1.79 -22.78
C VAL A 172 -1.44 -0.72 -22.95
N TYR A 173 -1.47 0.28 -22.08
CA TYR A 173 -0.51 1.36 -22.00
C TYR A 173 0.17 1.32 -20.63
N VAL A 174 1.50 1.30 -20.62
CA VAL A 174 2.32 1.16 -19.40
C VAL A 174 3.09 2.45 -19.14
N PHE A 175 3.16 2.85 -17.88
CA PHE A 175 3.83 4.07 -17.41
C PHE A 175 4.79 3.69 -16.29
N GLY A 176 6.08 4.00 -16.41
CA GLY A 176 7.10 3.64 -15.41
C GLY A 176 8.48 4.19 -15.71
N THR A 177 9.42 3.98 -14.80
CA THR A 177 10.81 4.43 -14.97
C THR A 177 11.52 3.55 -16.01
N GLY A 178 11.76 4.09 -17.21
CA GLY A 178 12.63 3.47 -18.20
C GLY A 178 11.99 2.83 -19.44
N GLU A 179 10.66 2.85 -19.63
CA GLU A 179 10.05 2.23 -20.84
C GLU A 179 8.88 3.02 -21.48
N GLN A 180 8.84 2.90 -22.82
CA GLN A 180 7.95 3.45 -23.85
C GLN A 180 7.48 4.91 -23.74
N LEU A 181 8.05 5.75 -24.60
CA LEU A 181 7.45 7.01 -25.04
C LEU A 181 6.07 6.69 -25.63
N VAL A 182 5.03 6.96 -24.85
CA VAL A 182 3.68 7.07 -25.39
C VAL A 182 3.71 8.20 -26.41
N GLU A 183 3.20 7.98 -27.63
CA GLU A 183 3.18 9.00 -28.70
C GLU A 183 2.57 10.34 -28.23
N GLN A 184 1.71 10.30 -27.21
CA GLN A 184 1.04 11.44 -26.58
C GLN A 184 1.68 11.90 -25.26
N SER A 185 2.97 11.63 -25.05
CA SER A 185 3.63 11.94 -23.77
C SER A 185 3.55 13.42 -23.43
N GLU A 186 3.78 14.32 -24.40
CA GLU A 186 3.72 15.77 -24.19
C GLU A 186 2.32 16.25 -23.75
N GLU A 187 1.26 15.75 -24.39
CA GLU A 187 -0.12 16.06 -24.04
C GLU A 187 -0.49 15.55 -22.64
N VAL A 188 -0.01 14.35 -22.28
CA VAL A 188 -0.20 13.79 -20.93
C VAL A 188 0.44 14.69 -19.87
N TYR A 189 1.68 15.13 -20.08
CA TYR A 189 2.37 16.01 -19.13
C TYR A 189 1.67 17.37 -19.00
N LYS A 190 1.32 18.02 -20.12
CA LYS A 190 0.57 19.29 -20.12
C LYS A 190 -0.78 19.16 -19.41
N PHE A 191 -1.51 18.08 -19.67
CA PHE A 191 -2.79 17.85 -18.99
C PHE A 191 -2.61 17.60 -17.50
N LEU A 192 -1.53 16.93 -17.09
CA LEU A 192 -1.21 16.70 -15.69
C LEU A 192 -0.86 18.00 -14.94
N GLU A 193 -0.19 18.97 -15.61
CA GLU A 193 0.03 20.31 -15.08
C GLU A 193 -1.28 21.02 -14.80
N VAL A 194 -2.22 20.97 -15.75
CA VAL A 194 -3.57 21.53 -15.59
C VAL A 194 -4.29 20.88 -14.41
N LEU A 195 -4.31 19.54 -14.33
CA LEU A 195 -4.90 18.81 -13.21
C LEU A 195 -4.26 19.22 -11.88
N THR A 196 -2.94 19.37 -11.84
CA THR A 196 -2.22 19.78 -10.62
C THR A 196 -2.60 21.20 -10.18
N GLY A 197 -2.76 22.13 -11.12
CA GLY A 197 -3.28 23.46 -10.82
C GLY A 197 -4.72 23.43 -10.27
N LEU A 198 -5.59 22.56 -10.81
CA LEU A 198 -6.96 22.39 -10.31
C LEU A 198 -6.98 21.76 -8.91
N MET A 199 -6.17 20.73 -8.68
CA MET A 199 -6.02 20.12 -7.36
C MET A 199 -5.56 21.14 -6.32
N ALA A 200 -4.57 21.99 -6.64
CA ALA A 200 -4.08 23.02 -5.74
C ALA A 200 -5.17 24.05 -5.37
N LYS A 201 -6.03 24.44 -6.33
CA LYS A 201 -7.18 25.32 -6.07
C LYS A 201 -8.22 24.69 -5.14
N GLU A 202 -8.38 23.37 -5.20
CA GLU A 202 -9.25 22.60 -4.30
C GLU A 202 -8.61 22.33 -2.93
N GLY A 203 -7.35 22.72 -2.71
CA GLY A 203 -6.65 22.58 -1.43
C GLY A 203 -5.69 21.40 -1.32
N TYR A 204 -5.38 20.70 -2.43
CA TYR A 204 -4.35 19.66 -2.42
C TYR A 204 -2.96 20.24 -2.16
N VAL A 205 -2.25 19.66 -1.20
CA VAL A 205 -0.84 19.96 -0.89
C VAL A 205 -0.02 18.68 -1.05
N PRO A 206 1.04 18.68 -1.89
CA PRO A 206 1.90 17.51 -2.04
C PRO A 206 2.59 17.12 -0.74
N ASP A 207 2.48 15.85 -0.35
CA ASP A 207 3.17 15.31 0.81
C ASP A 207 4.56 14.80 0.43
N ARG A 208 5.56 15.64 0.70
CA ARG A 208 6.97 15.39 0.35
C ARG A 208 7.61 14.28 1.17
N LYS A 209 7.02 13.86 2.28
CA LYS A 209 7.52 12.73 3.09
C LYS A 209 7.54 11.42 2.30
N PHE A 210 6.79 11.35 1.20
CA PHE A 210 6.78 10.19 0.30
C PHE A 210 7.91 10.18 -0.73
N VAL A 211 8.74 11.22 -0.79
CA VAL A 211 9.97 11.23 -1.60
C VAL A 211 11.16 11.01 -0.68
N LEU A 212 11.86 9.89 -0.90
CA LEU A 212 12.91 9.39 -0.01
C LEU A 212 14.31 9.54 -0.61
N GLN A 213 14.39 10.12 -1.81
CA GLN A 213 15.63 10.54 -2.43
C GLN A 213 16.10 11.86 -1.79
N ASP A 214 17.41 11.93 -1.52
CA ASP A 214 18.08 13.16 -1.11
C ASP A 214 18.28 14.06 -2.34
N VAL A 215 17.22 14.79 -2.68
CA VAL A 215 17.16 15.73 -3.81
C VAL A 215 16.57 17.05 -3.33
N GLU A 216 16.73 18.11 -4.12
CA GLU A 216 16.20 19.43 -3.79
C GLU A 216 14.68 19.43 -3.66
N GLU A 217 14.12 20.40 -2.94
CA GLU A 217 12.68 20.44 -2.62
C GLU A 217 11.79 20.54 -3.87
N ASP A 218 12.26 21.24 -4.91
CA ASP A 218 11.55 21.34 -6.19
C ASP A 218 11.60 20.02 -6.97
N ASP A 219 12.70 19.27 -6.87
CA ASP A 219 12.82 17.94 -7.46
C ASP A 219 11.87 16.95 -6.78
N LYS A 220 11.71 17.00 -5.45
CA LYS A 220 10.73 16.14 -4.74
C LYS A 220 9.32 16.36 -5.25
N LYS A 221 8.92 17.63 -5.44
CA LYS A 221 7.60 17.96 -6.00
C LYS A 221 7.43 17.39 -7.41
N HIS A 222 8.46 17.51 -8.25
CA HIS A 222 8.46 16.97 -9.60
C HIS A 222 8.39 15.42 -9.61
N MET A 223 9.08 14.75 -8.69
CA MET A 223 9.02 13.29 -8.56
C MET A 223 7.61 12.80 -8.25
N LEU A 224 6.92 13.41 -7.27
CA LEU A 224 5.53 13.08 -6.95
C LEU A 224 4.58 13.32 -8.13
N PHE A 225 4.81 14.41 -8.86
CA PHE A 225 4.05 14.77 -10.04
C PHE A 225 4.15 13.70 -11.14
N THR A 226 5.34 13.12 -11.34
CA THR A 226 5.61 12.13 -12.39
C THR A 226 5.33 10.68 -11.99
N HIS A 227 4.69 10.43 -10.84
CA HIS A 227 4.31 9.07 -10.46
C HIS A 227 3.42 8.39 -11.51
N SER A 228 3.67 7.11 -11.77
CA SER A 228 3.06 6.38 -12.87
C SER A 228 1.54 6.30 -12.81
N GLU A 229 0.95 6.28 -11.60
CA GLU A 229 -0.50 6.32 -11.42
C GLU A 229 -1.11 7.58 -12.04
N ARG A 230 -0.46 8.74 -11.84
CA ARG A 230 -0.95 10.03 -12.30
C ARG A 230 -0.86 10.13 -13.82
N LEU A 231 0.22 9.64 -14.40
CA LEU A 231 0.39 9.55 -15.85
C LEU A 231 -0.67 8.65 -16.49
N ALA A 232 -0.92 7.47 -15.90
CA ALA A 232 -1.95 6.55 -16.38
C ALA A 232 -3.36 7.16 -16.31
N ILE A 233 -3.67 7.91 -15.24
CA ILE A 233 -4.95 8.61 -15.10
C ILE A 233 -5.07 9.74 -16.12
N ALA A 234 -4.06 10.59 -16.27
CA ALA A 234 -4.06 11.68 -17.23
C ALA A 234 -4.24 11.14 -18.66
N PHE A 235 -3.52 10.10 -19.04
CA PHE A 235 -3.70 9.40 -20.31
C PHE A 235 -5.11 8.83 -20.48
N GLY A 236 -5.64 8.17 -19.44
CA GLY A 236 -6.99 7.62 -19.42
C GLY A 236 -8.05 8.69 -19.64
N LEU A 237 -7.93 9.84 -18.97
CA LEU A 237 -8.84 10.97 -19.09
C LEU A 237 -8.84 11.58 -20.50
N LEU A 238 -7.67 11.69 -21.13
CA LEU A 238 -7.53 12.20 -22.50
C LEU A 238 -8.11 11.24 -23.55
N ASN A 239 -8.03 9.93 -23.33
CA ASN A 239 -8.33 8.91 -24.35
C ASN A 239 -9.69 8.22 -24.19
N THR A 240 -10.53 8.68 -23.26
CA THR A 240 -11.85 8.10 -23.00
C THR A 240 -12.91 9.18 -22.81
N LYS A 241 -14.18 8.83 -23.05
CA LYS A 241 -15.29 9.81 -22.94
C LYS A 241 -15.49 10.25 -21.48
N PRO A 242 -15.90 11.52 -21.24
CA PRO A 242 -16.31 11.97 -19.92
C PRO A 242 -17.30 11.01 -19.25
N GLY A 243 -17.14 10.77 -17.95
CA GLY A 243 -17.98 9.86 -17.16
C GLY A 243 -17.69 8.36 -17.31
N THR A 244 -16.87 7.92 -18.27
CA THR A 244 -16.48 6.49 -18.38
C THR A 244 -15.67 6.09 -17.13
N PRO A 245 -15.82 4.95 -16.46
CA PRO A 245 -14.90 4.62 -15.36
C PRO A 245 -13.44 4.43 -15.85
N LEU A 246 -12.44 4.73 -15.03
CA LEU A 246 -11.04 4.38 -15.31
C LEU A 246 -10.62 3.18 -14.46
N LEU A 247 -9.91 2.22 -15.07
CA LEU A 247 -9.28 1.11 -14.38
C LEU A 247 -7.77 1.19 -14.55
N ILE A 248 -7.06 1.47 -13.46
CA ILE A 248 -5.61 1.53 -13.42
C ILE A 248 -5.10 0.40 -12.54
N MET A 249 -4.01 -0.21 -12.97
CA MET A 249 -3.34 -1.26 -12.24
C MET A 249 -1.93 -0.79 -11.90
N LYS A 250 -1.41 -1.17 -10.73
CA LYS A 250 -0.07 -0.83 -10.24
C LYS A 250 0.58 -2.07 -9.66
N ASN A 251 1.88 -2.24 -9.93
CA ASN A 251 2.64 -3.39 -9.44
C ASN A 251 3.09 -3.24 -7.97
N LEU A 252 3.24 -2.00 -7.49
CA LEU A 252 3.59 -1.67 -6.11
C LEU A 252 2.40 -1.11 -5.34
N ARG A 253 2.50 -1.01 -4.00
CA ARG A 253 1.50 -0.33 -3.16
C ARG A 253 1.35 1.13 -3.60
N ALA A 254 0.12 1.66 -3.56
CA ALA A 254 -0.12 3.06 -3.86
C ALA A 254 0.65 3.98 -2.90
N CYS A 255 1.26 5.05 -3.44
CA CYS A 255 1.87 6.11 -2.63
C CYS A 255 0.76 6.93 -1.93
N GLY A 256 0.97 7.38 -0.69
CA GLY A 256 -0.03 8.13 0.06
C GLY A 256 -0.36 9.50 -0.51
N ASP A 257 0.65 10.18 -1.03
CA ASP A 257 0.45 11.42 -1.78
C ASP A 257 -0.36 11.18 -3.05
N CYS A 258 -0.09 10.09 -3.78
CA CYS A 258 -0.90 9.73 -4.96
C CYS A 258 -2.33 9.35 -4.57
N HIS A 259 -2.52 8.56 -3.51
CA HIS A 259 -3.84 8.23 -2.98
C HIS A 259 -4.65 9.50 -2.70
N THR A 260 -4.02 10.50 -2.07
CA THR A 260 -4.63 11.80 -1.81
C THR A 260 -4.93 12.57 -3.10
N ALA A 261 -3.97 12.68 -4.02
CA ALA A 261 -4.17 13.36 -5.30
C ALA A 261 -5.31 12.74 -6.12
N ILE A 262 -5.42 11.41 -6.15
CA ILE A 262 -6.46 10.71 -6.91
C ILE A 262 -7.85 10.98 -6.33
N LYS A 263 -7.99 11.16 -5.00
CA LYS A 263 -9.24 11.67 -4.40
C LYS A 263 -9.63 13.01 -5.03
N TYR A 264 -8.71 13.98 -5.04
CA TYR A 264 -8.97 15.28 -5.67
C TYR A 264 -9.30 15.16 -7.16
N ILE A 265 -8.55 14.35 -7.91
CA ILE A 265 -8.82 14.13 -9.34
C ILE A 265 -10.23 13.58 -9.54
N SER A 266 -10.64 12.54 -8.78
CA SER A 266 -11.98 11.94 -8.89
C SER A 266 -13.11 12.96 -8.68
N LYS A 267 -12.91 13.91 -7.75
CA LYS A 267 -13.84 15.02 -7.49
C LYS A 267 -13.86 16.02 -8.64
N ILE A 268 -12.70 16.47 -9.10
CA ILE A 268 -12.54 17.50 -10.14
C ILE A 268 -13.13 17.03 -11.48
N VAL A 269 -12.86 15.78 -11.85
CA VAL A 269 -13.30 15.23 -13.15
C VAL A 269 -14.67 14.53 -13.07
N ALA A 270 -15.29 14.49 -11.88
CA ALA A 270 -16.57 13.83 -11.60
C ALA A 270 -16.63 12.41 -12.17
N ARG A 271 -15.64 11.57 -11.82
CA ARG A 271 -15.41 10.27 -12.48
C ARG A 271 -14.92 9.23 -11.50
N GLU A 272 -15.43 8.01 -11.64
CA GLU A 272 -14.96 6.85 -10.88
C GLU A 272 -13.60 6.40 -11.41
N ILE A 273 -12.63 6.27 -10.50
CA ILE A 273 -11.29 5.80 -10.79
C ILE A 273 -11.02 4.59 -9.90
N LEU A 274 -10.91 3.41 -10.49
CA LEU A 274 -10.57 2.17 -9.80
C LEU A 274 -9.08 1.92 -9.96
N ILE A 275 -8.35 1.84 -8.85
CA ILE A 275 -6.93 1.46 -8.84
C ILE A 275 -6.75 0.16 -8.10
N ARG A 276 -6.10 -0.82 -8.76
CA ARG A 276 -5.61 -2.03 -8.09
C ARG A 276 -4.11 -1.88 -7.87
N ASP A 277 -3.68 -1.80 -6.61
CA ASP A 277 -2.26 -1.84 -6.24
C ASP A 277 -1.84 -3.28 -5.87
N SER A 278 -0.61 -3.45 -5.38
CA SER A 278 -0.11 -4.77 -4.96
C SER A 278 -0.96 -5.45 -3.89
N ASN A 279 -1.74 -4.68 -3.11
CA ASN A 279 -2.42 -5.14 -1.92
C ASN A 279 -3.94 -5.21 -2.09
N ARG A 280 -4.55 -4.24 -2.77
CA ARG A 280 -6.01 -4.05 -2.76
C ARG A 280 -6.54 -3.21 -3.92
N PHE A 281 -7.86 -3.07 -3.93
CA PHE A 281 -8.58 -2.18 -4.83
C PHE A 281 -8.98 -0.92 -4.07
N HIS A 282 -8.78 0.22 -4.72
CA HIS A 282 -9.17 1.55 -4.27
C HIS A 282 -10.15 2.10 -5.29
N LEU A 283 -11.41 2.25 -4.89
CA LEU A 283 -12.39 2.96 -5.70
C LEU A 283 -12.44 4.41 -5.25
N PHE A 284 -11.96 5.32 -6.10
CA PHE A 284 -12.01 6.75 -5.88
C PHE A 284 -13.24 7.34 -6.57
N LYS A 285 -14.04 8.07 -5.79
CA LYS A 285 -15.28 8.69 -6.25
C LYS A 285 -15.60 9.91 -5.38
N ASP A 286 -15.94 11.02 -6.02
CA ASP A 286 -16.41 12.26 -5.37
C ASP A 286 -15.47 12.78 -4.26
N GLY A 287 -14.16 12.55 -4.37
CA GLY A 287 -13.19 12.97 -3.36
C GLY A 287 -12.93 11.95 -2.25
N PHE A 288 -13.56 10.78 -2.30
CA PHE A 288 -13.41 9.71 -1.31
C PHE A 288 -12.78 8.47 -1.93
N CYS A 289 -12.14 7.65 -1.09
CA CYS A 289 -11.68 6.32 -1.48
C CYS A 289 -12.44 5.25 -0.68
N SER A 290 -12.76 4.13 -1.32
CA SER A 290 -13.44 2.99 -0.66
C SER A 290 -12.66 2.40 0.53
N CYS A 291 -11.36 2.68 0.67
CA CYS A 291 -10.56 2.23 1.79
C CYS A 291 -10.77 3.05 3.08
N GLY A 292 -11.53 4.15 3.04
CA GLY A 292 -11.75 5.01 4.21
C GLY A 292 -10.47 5.66 4.75
N ASP A 293 -9.48 5.90 3.88
CA ASP A 293 -8.12 6.34 4.21
C ASP A 293 -7.31 5.34 5.05
N PHE A 294 -7.78 4.09 5.17
CA PHE A 294 -7.10 2.97 5.82
C PHE A 294 -6.33 2.09 4.82
N TRP A 295 -5.49 2.69 3.97
CA TRP A 295 -4.77 2.05 2.85
C TRP A 295 -3.39 1.48 3.22
#